data_AF-W4VF51-F1
#
_entry.id   AF-W4VF51-F1
#
_cell.length_a   1.000
_cell.length_b   1.000
_cell.length_c   1.000
_cell.angle_alpha   90.00
_cell.angle_beta   90.00
_cell.angle_gamma   90.00
#
_symmetry.space_group_name_H-M   'P 1'
#
loop_
_entity.id
_entity.type
_entity.pdbx_description
1 polymer ?
#
loop_
_entity_poly.entity_id
_entity_poly.type
_entity_poly.pdbx_seq_one_letter_code
_entity_poly.pdbx_strand_id
1 'polypeptide(L)'
;MPYNGTFAEKIVISENFVERKPAHLTWPEAGVFSLSALTGYRALITQGKLKRNETLFIPGVGGGGVTSFIIQMAKVIGARVITTSRQPNKLKEAELLGFDRGLLTDDDWVKELEDEQIDMVIDSIGGATFNRSLEVLKKGGAEWLRLVLRLMMKYRSIYVNFSMVNILYWDQRWAVGKSCMNCWIL
;
A
#
# COMPACT_ATOMS: atom_id res chain seq x y z
N MET A 1 -0.75 -10.50 14.77
CA MET A 1 -1.97 -9.99 14.12
C MET A 1 -3.16 -10.56 14.88
N PRO A 2 -4.19 -9.78 15.22
CA PRO A 2 -5.38 -10.32 15.88
C PRO A 2 -6.00 -11.41 14.99
N TYR A 3 -6.36 -12.54 15.59
CA TYR A 3 -7.01 -13.65 14.88
C TYR A 3 -8.45 -13.29 14.43
N ASN A 4 -9.04 -12.28 15.06
CA ASN A 4 -10.41 -11.84 14.85
C ASN A 4 -10.45 -10.59 13.97
N GLY A 5 -11.52 -10.43 13.19
CA GLY A 5 -11.75 -9.22 12.39
C GLY A 5 -12.01 -7.97 13.25
N THR A 6 -11.82 -6.78 12.67
CA THR A 6 -11.95 -5.49 13.38
C THR A 6 -13.31 -4.82 13.21
N PHE A 7 -14.23 -5.40 12.45
CA PHE A 7 -15.63 -4.95 12.38
C PHE A 7 -16.44 -5.49 13.56
N ALA A 8 -16.16 -4.93 14.73
CA ALA A 8 -16.83 -5.24 15.99
C ALA A 8 -16.78 -4.01 16.90
N GLU A 9 -17.70 -3.92 17.87
CA GLU A 9 -17.69 -2.84 18.87
C GLU A 9 -16.48 -2.94 19.81
N LYS A 10 -15.97 -4.16 20.04
CA LYS A 10 -14.81 -4.45 20.90
C LYS A 10 -14.01 -5.62 20.34
N ILE A 11 -12.69 -5.59 20.52
CA ILE A 11 -11.78 -6.68 20.18
C ILE A 11 -10.75 -6.88 21.30
N VAL A 12 -10.22 -8.09 21.42
CA VAL A 12 -9.08 -8.39 22.29
C VAL A 12 -7.83 -8.44 21.43
N ILE A 13 -6.83 -7.63 21.77
CA ILE A 13 -5.55 -7.55 21.05
C ILE A 13 -4.39 -7.45 22.05
N SER A 14 -3.22 -7.96 21.67
CA SER A 14 -2.00 -7.77 22.46
C SER A 14 -1.58 -6.30 22.46
N GLU A 15 -1.10 -5.82 23.61
CA GLU A 15 -0.55 -4.47 23.78
C GLU A 15 0.54 -4.12 22.76
N ASN A 16 1.30 -5.13 22.28
CA ASN A 16 2.35 -4.96 21.27
C ASN A 16 1.83 -4.49 19.90
N PHE A 17 0.51 -4.51 19.67
CA PHE A 17 -0.11 -4.03 18.44
C PHE A 17 -0.92 -2.74 18.64
N VAL A 18 -0.81 -2.11 19.81
CA VAL A 18 -1.53 -0.88 20.14
C VAL A 18 -0.54 0.26 20.25
N GLU A 19 -0.85 1.37 19.59
CA GLU A 19 -0.08 2.60 19.66
C GLU A 19 -0.97 3.76 20.07
N ARG A 20 -0.37 4.79 20.67
CA ARG A 20 -1.12 5.99 21.08
C ARG A 20 -1.62 6.73 19.85
N LYS A 21 -2.92 7.02 19.80
CA LYS A 21 -3.50 7.84 18.74
C LYS A 21 -2.83 9.23 18.73
N PRO A 22 -2.28 9.70 17.59
CA PRO A 22 -1.77 11.06 17.48
C PRO A 22 -2.85 12.09 17.87
N ALA A 23 -2.46 13.11 18.62
CA ALA A 23 -3.41 14.08 19.19
C ALA A 23 -4.18 14.86 18.11
N HIS A 24 -3.53 15.15 16.98
CA HIS A 24 -4.09 15.95 15.89
C HIS A 24 -5.01 15.17 14.94
N LEU A 25 -5.10 13.84 15.07
CA LEU A 25 -5.96 13.00 14.21
C LEU A 25 -7.27 12.65 14.90
N THR A 26 -8.36 12.65 14.14
CA THR A 26 -9.63 12.04 14.56
C THR A 26 -9.51 10.51 14.59
N TRP A 27 -10.46 9.83 15.24
CA TRP A 27 -10.49 8.36 15.27
C TRP A 27 -10.61 7.72 13.88
N PRO A 28 -11.49 8.21 12.96
CA PRO A 28 -11.55 7.71 11.60
C PRO A 28 -10.23 7.84 10.84
N GLU A 29 -9.55 8.99 10.95
CA GLU A 29 -8.25 9.21 10.30
C GLU A 29 -7.17 8.27 10.85
N ALA A 30 -7.10 8.14 12.17
CA ALA A 30 -6.12 7.28 12.82
C ALA A 30 -6.31 5.78 12.48
N GLY A 31 -7.55 5.33 12.27
CA GLY A 31 -7.84 3.94 11.92
C GLY A 31 -7.15 3.49 10.63
N VAL A 32 -7.01 4.38 9.64
CA VAL A 32 -6.44 4.09 8.32
C VAL A 32 -4.92 3.87 8.36
N PHE A 33 -4.21 4.47 9.31
CA PHE A 33 -2.75 4.40 9.40
C PHE A 33 -2.23 2.96 9.59
N SER A 34 -2.93 2.18 10.42
CA SER A 34 -2.51 0.83 10.82
C SER A 34 -2.21 -0.07 9.64
N LEU A 35 -3.06 -0.05 8.60
CA LEU A 35 -2.84 -0.85 7.41
C LEU A 35 -2.10 -0.07 6.33
N SER A 36 -2.64 1.09 5.93
CA SER A 36 -2.17 1.76 4.73
C SER A 36 -0.82 2.42 4.92
N ALA A 37 -0.62 3.14 6.02
CA ALA A 37 0.64 3.83 6.29
C ALA A 37 1.76 2.83 6.60
N LEU A 38 1.51 1.79 7.42
CA LEU A 38 2.52 0.76 7.71
C LEU A 38 2.93 -0.03 6.46
N THR A 39 1.98 -0.33 5.57
CA THR A 39 2.28 -1.00 4.30
C THR A 39 3.18 -0.13 3.43
N GLY A 40 2.81 1.15 3.27
CA GLY A 40 3.63 2.12 2.53
C GLY A 40 5.02 2.30 3.13
N TYR A 41 5.11 2.45 4.46
CA TYR A 41 6.36 2.63 5.18
C TYR A 41 7.28 1.42 5.01
N ARG A 42 6.72 0.22 5.12
CA ARG A 42 7.49 -1.02 4.93
C ARG A 42 8.03 -1.09 3.51
N ALA A 43 7.18 -0.90 2.50
CA ALA A 43 7.55 -0.97 1.10
C ALA A 43 8.62 0.07 0.73
N LEU A 44 8.41 1.32 1.12
CA LEU A 44 9.25 2.44 0.74
C LEU A 44 10.56 2.51 1.52
N ILE A 45 10.48 2.44 2.86
CA ILE A 45 11.60 2.80 3.75
C ILE A 45 12.37 1.57 4.19
N THR A 46 11.70 0.57 4.75
CA THR A 46 12.43 -0.58 5.32
C THR A 46 12.95 -1.54 4.26
N GLN A 47 12.17 -1.74 3.20
CA GLN A 47 12.43 -2.71 2.16
C GLN A 47 13.04 -2.04 0.93
N GLY A 48 12.37 -1.03 0.40
CA GLY A 48 12.84 -0.24 -0.74
C GLY A 48 14.08 0.59 -0.42
N LYS A 49 14.19 1.12 0.80
CA LYS A 49 15.28 1.99 1.24
C LYS A 49 15.49 3.18 0.29
N LEU A 50 14.38 3.75 -0.19
CA LEU A 50 14.39 4.90 -1.10
C LEU A 50 15.21 6.04 -0.48
N LYS A 51 16.05 6.67 -1.30
CA LYS A 51 16.92 7.76 -0.89
C LYS A 51 16.46 9.08 -1.50
N ARG A 52 16.98 10.16 -0.91
CA ARG A 52 16.82 11.51 -1.45
C ARG A 52 17.37 11.57 -2.89
N ASN A 53 16.68 12.31 -3.74
CA ASN A 53 16.99 12.48 -5.18
C ASN A 53 16.87 11.21 -6.03
N GLU A 54 16.42 10.08 -5.49
CA GLU A 54 16.01 8.92 -6.30
C GLU A 54 14.60 9.15 -6.87
N THR A 55 14.31 8.49 -7.99
CA THR A 55 13.02 8.55 -8.67
C THR A 55 12.21 7.30 -8.38
N LEU A 56 11.03 7.52 -7.81
CA LEU A 56 10.02 6.51 -7.54
C LEU A 56 8.91 6.59 -8.59
N PHE A 57 8.61 5.45 -9.21
CA PHE A 57 7.45 5.28 -10.08
C PHE A 57 6.37 4.42 -9.42
N ILE A 58 5.12 4.88 -9.45
CA ILE A 58 3.96 4.20 -8.87
C ILE A 58 2.86 4.08 -9.92
N PRO A 59 2.64 2.90 -10.51
CA PRO A 59 1.48 2.65 -11.34
C PRO A 59 0.18 2.79 -10.54
N GLY A 60 -0.68 3.74 -10.91
CA GLY A 60 -2.01 3.90 -10.32
C GLY A 60 -2.08 4.67 -9.01
N VAL A 61 -2.29 5.99 -9.10
CA VAL A 61 -2.58 6.88 -7.96
C VAL A 61 -3.96 6.59 -7.35
N GLY A 62 -4.88 6.06 -8.14
CA GLY A 62 -6.22 5.67 -7.72
C GLY A 62 -6.30 4.37 -6.90
N GLY A 63 -5.16 3.74 -6.58
CA GLY A 63 -5.05 2.46 -5.88
C GLY A 63 -5.43 2.48 -4.39
N GLY A 64 -5.85 3.62 -3.84
CA GLY A 64 -6.36 3.74 -2.48
C GLY A 64 -5.34 4.27 -1.46
N GLY A 65 -5.68 4.18 -0.17
CA GLY A 65 -5.00 4.89 0.92
C GLY A 65 -3.49 4.61 1.04
N VAL A 66 -3.00 3.44 0.60
CA VAL A 66 -1.57 3.10 0.65
C VAL A 66 -0.73 4.01 -0.25
N THR A 67 -1.16 4.21 -1.51
CA THR A 67 -0.41 5.01 -2.49
C THR A 67 -0.29 6.45 -2.05
N SER A 68 -1.34 7.02 -1.46
CA SER A 68 -1.32 8.37 -0.89
C SER A 68 -0.27 8.54 0.19
N PHE A 69 -0.08 7.54 1.07
CA PHE A 69 0.99 7.57 2.07
C PHE A 69 2.37 7.43 1.42
N ILE A 70 2.52 6.52 0.45
CA ILE A 70 3.81 6.32 -0.24
C ILE A 70 4.28 7.61 -0.90
N ILE A 71 3.40 8.29 -1.65
CA ILE A 71 3.72 9.56 -2.32
C ILE A 71 4.19 10.58 -1.29
N GLN A 72 3.39 10.83 -0.25
CA GLN A 72 3.74 11.81 0.79
C GLN A 72 5.05 11.48 1.50
N MET A 73 5.27 10.21 1.87
CA MET A 73 6.53 9.79 2.50
C MET A 73 7.72 9.96 1.55
N ALA A 74 7.58 9.62 0.27
CA ALA A 74 8.64 9.80 -0.72
C ALA A 74 8.97 11.29 -0.93
N LYS A 75 7.96 12.17 -0.92
CA LYS A 75 8.19 13.61 -0.95
C LYS A 75 8.92 14.13 0.28
N VAL A 76 8.57 13.64 1.48
CA VAL A 76 9.31 13.97 2.72
C VAL A 76 10.77 13.50 2.67
N ILE A 77 11.06 12.35 2.04
CA ILE A 77 12.43 11.86 1.81
C ILE A 77 13.20 12.77 0.84
N GLY A 78 12.50 13.57 0.02
CA GLY A 78 13.08 14.38 -1.04
C GLY A 78 13.34 13.57 -2.31
N ALA A 79 12.55 12.54 -2.57
CA ALA A 79 12.56 11.79 -3.81
C ALA A 79 11.70 12.48 -4.89
N ARG A 80 12.02 12.17 -6.15
CA ARG A 80 11.16 12.46 -7.30
C ARG A 80 10.10 11.36 -7.39
N VAL A 81 8.84 11.72 -7.58
CA VAL A 81 7.70 10.80 -7.57
C VAL A 81 6.91 10.97 -8.86
N ILE A 82 6.76 9.86 -9.57
CA ILE A 82 6.00 9.77 -10.82
C ILE A 82 4.88 8.76 -10.60
N THR A 83 3.66 9.08 -11.02
CA THR A 83 2.51 8.21 -10.84
C THR A 83 1.63 8.16 -12.08
N THR A 84 0.80 7.12 -12.20
CA THR A 84 -0.15 7.00 -13.32
C THR A 84 -1.61 6.96 -12.87
N SER A 85 -2.55 7.25 -13.77
CA SER A 85 -3.98 7.04 -13.54
C SER A 85 -4.70 6.71 -14.84
N ARG A 86 -5.72 5.85 -14.79
CA ARG A 86 -6.63 5.62 -15.93
C ARG A 86 -7.59 6.80 -16.15
N GLN A 87 -7.78 7.63 -15.13
CA GLN A 87 -8.73 8.73 -15.16
C GLN A 87 -7.98 10.05 -14.95
N PRO A 88 -8.01 10.98 -15.93
CA PRO A 88 -7.36 12.29 -15.81
C PRO A 88 -7.85 13.07 -14.59
N ASN A 89 -9.15 13.01 -14.28
CA ASN A 89 -9.71 13.72 -13.13
C ASN A 89 -9.12 13.24 -11.80
N LYS A 90 -8.94 11.92 -11.62
CA LYS A 90 -8.27 11.36 -10.43
C LYS A 90 -6.80 11.73 -10.34
N LEU A 91 -6.13 11.86 -11.47
CA LEU A 91 -4.75 12.31 -11.51
C LEU A 91 -4.65 13.76 -11.03
N LYS A 92 -5.55 14.63 -11.52
CA LYS A 92 -5.65 16.02 -11.11
C LYS A 92 -5.99 16.19 -9.62
N GLU A 93 -6.97 15.45 -9.11
CA GLU A 93 -7.31 15.45 -7.68
C GLU A 93 -6.13 15.04 -6.80
N ALA A 94 -5.31 14.11 -7.29
CA ALA A 94 -4.16 13.61 -6.56
C ALA A 94 -2.94 14.56 -6.58
N GLU A 95 -2.94 15.64 -7.37
CA GLU A 95 -1.84 16.63 -7.39
C GLU A 95 -1.57 17.19 -5.98
N LEU A 96 -2.61 17.28 -5.15
CA LEU A 96 -2.50 17.69 -3.74
C LEU A 96 -1.58 16.79 -2.89
N LEU A 97 -1.29 15.57 -3.34
CA LEU A 97 -0.35 14.67 -2.67
C LEU A 97 1.12 15.04 -2.94
N GLY A 98 1.38 15.90 -3.93
CA GLY A 98 2.71 16.46 -4.21
C GLY A 98 3.62 15.61 -5.08
N PHE A 99 3.10 14.69 -5.91
CA PHE A 99 3.91 14.01 -6.92
C PHE A 99 4.40 14.99 -8.00
N ASP A 100 5.51 14.66 -8.68
CA ASP A 100 6.18 15.58 -9.61
C ASP A 100 5.72 15.42 -11.07
N ARG A 101 5.30 14.20 -11.47
CA ARG A 101 4.81 13.92 -12.82
C ARG A 101 3.68 12.89 -12.77
N GLY A 102 2.60 13.19 -13.50
CA GLY A 102 1.46 12.31 -13.67
C GLY A 102 1.36 11.86 -15.13
N LEU A 103 1.16 10.56 -15.36
CA LEU A 103 0.90 9.99 -16.69
C LEU A 103 -0.48 9.31 -16.72
N LEU A 104 -1.01 9.09 -17.92
CA LEU A 104 -2.13 8.16 -18.08
C LEU A 104 -1.62 6.72 -18.06
N THR A 105 -2.44 5.82 -17.52
CA THR A 105 -2.08 4.40 -17.45
C THR A 105 -1.88 3.79 -18.85
N ASP A 106 -2.57 4.31 -19.87
CA ASP A 106 -2.50 3.79 -21.23
C ASP A 106 -1.40 4.44 -22.09
N ASP A 107 -0.66 5.41 -21.55
CA ASP A 107 0.47 6.04 -22.24
C ASP A 107 1.62 5.04 -22.45
N ASP A 108 2.45 5.28 -23.46
CA ASP A 108 3.69 4.51 -23.63
C ASP A 108 4.72 4.95 -22.59
N TRP A 109 4.82 4.21 -21.47
CA TRP A 109 5.68 4.59 -20.36
C TRP A 109 7.17 4.56 -20.70
N VAL A 110 7.60 3.73 -21.65
CA VAL A 110 9.00 3.68 -22.06
C VAL A 110 9.38 4.97 -22.77
N LYS A 111 8.50 5.43 -23.65
CA LYS A 111 8.68 6.71 -24.35
C LYS A 111 8.50 7.90 -23.41
N GLU A 112 7.44 7.91 -22.60
CA GLU A 112 7.15 9.02 -21.72
C GLU A 112 8.21 9.20 -20.63
N LEU A 113 8.82 8.11 -20.15
CA LEU A 113 9.84 8.15 -19.10
C LEU A 113 11.26 8.03 -19.65
N GLU A 114 11.47 8.27 -20.95
CA GLU A 114 12.79 8.16 -21.58
C GLU A 114 13.82 9.15 -21.00
N ASP A 115 13.34 10.28 -20.47
CA ASP A 115 14.11 11.33 -19.82
C ASP A 115 14.30 11.10 -18.31
N GLU A 116 13.73 10.02 -17.77
CA GLU A 116 13.75 9.71 -16.35
C GLU A 116 14.65 8.51 -16.04
N GLN A 117 15.23 8.50 -14.84
CA GLN A 117 15.93 7.33 -14.32
C GLN A 117 15.15 6.77 -13.14
N ILE A 118 14.37 5.71 -13.37
CA ILE A 118 13.53 5.12 -12.33
C ILE A 118 14.36 4.21 -11.42
N ASP A 119 14.61 4.66 -10.19
CA ASP A 119 15.34 3.92 -9.16
C ASP A 119 14.50 2.83 -8.51
N MET A 120 13.20 3.08 -8.38
CA MET A 120 12.28 2.20 -7.67
C MET A 120 10.91 2.21 -8.31
N VAL A 121 10.29 1.04 -8.40
CA VAL A 121 8.88 0.89 -8.77
C VAL A 121 8.12 0.22 -7.62
N ILE A 122 6.99 0.81 -7.23
CA ILE A 122 6.03 0.18 -6.32
C ILE A 122 4.73 -0.06 -7.09
N ASP A 123 4.52 -1.30 -7.52
CA ASP A 123 3.36 -1.71 -8.31
C ASP A 123 2.39 -2.54 -7.45
N SER A 124 1.18 -2.03 -7.25
CA SER A 124 0.11 -2.74 -6.55
C SER A 124 -0.95 -3.35 -7.48
N ILE A 125 -0.85 -3.14 -8.79
CA ILE A 125 -1.80 -3.61 -9.80
C ILE A 125 -1.39 -5.02 -10.27
N GLY A 126 -0.08 -5.27 -10.42
CA GLY A 126 0.45 -6.58 -10.75
C GLY A 126 0.35 -6.92 -12.24
N GLY A 127 -0.22 -8.07 -12.59
CA GLY A 127 -0.06 -8.69 -13.92
C GLY A 127 -0.35 -7.80 -15.14
N ALA A 128 -1.22 -6.79 -15.01
CA ALA A 128 -1.53 -5.86 -16.10
C ALA A 128 -0.43 -4.81 -16.36
N THR A 129 0.35 -4.45 -15.34
CA THR A 129 1.36 -3.38 -15.40
C THR A 129 2.78 -3.88 -15.16
N PHE A 130 2.93 -5.12 -14.67
CA PHE A 130 4.21 -5.68 -14.25
C PHE A 130 5.32 -5.58 -15.30
N ASN A 131 5.08 -6.06 -16.52
CA ASN A 131 6.11 -6.03 -17.58
C ASN A 131 6.48 -4.59 -17.97
N ARG A 132 5.50 -3.69 -18.05
CA ARG A 132 5.72 -2.27 -18.36
C ARG A 132 6.50 -1.56 -17.24
N SER A 133 6.20 -1.91 -15.99
CA SER A 133 6.93 -1.46 -14.80
C SER A 133 8.39 -1.90 -14.83
N LEU A 134 8.69 -3.11 -15.35
CA LEU A 134 10.06 -3.60 -15.51
C LEU A 134 10.82 -2.87 -16.62
N GLU A 135 10.15 -2.54 -17.72
CA GLU A 135 10.78 -1.89 -18.88
C GLU A 135 11.29 -0.48 -18.57
N VAL A 136 10.63 0.23 -17.66
CA VAL A 136 11.01 1.60 -17.26
C VAL A 136 11.99 1.64 -16.08
N LEU A 137 12.18 0.51 -15.39
CA LEU A 137 13.09 0.44 -14.25
C LEU A 137 14.54 0.48 -14.74
N LYS A 138 15.37 1.32 -14.11
CA LYS A 138 16.79 1.39 -14.46
C LYS A 138 17.49 0.05 -14.16
N LYS A 139 18.56 -0.26 -14.88
CA LYS A 139 19.41 -1.42 -14.58
C LYS A 139 19.95 -1.33 -13.15
N GLY A 140 19.68 -2.37 -12.34
CA GLY A 140 20.06 -2.39 -10.93
C GLY A 140 19.17 -1.54 -10.01
N GLY A 141 18.09 -0.97 -10.53
CA GLY A 141 17.03 -0.36 -9.74
C GLY A 141 16.37 -1.38 -8.80
N ALA A 142 15.86 -0.90 -7.68
CA ALA A 142 15.16 -1.74 -6.72
C ALA A 142 13.75 -2.03 -7.23
N GLU A 143 13.55 -3.21 -7.82
CA GLU A 143 12.21 -3.76 -8.04
C GLU A 143 11.68 -4.34 -6.73
N TRP A 144 10.65 -3.71 -6.14
CA TRP A 144 10.04 -4.22 -4.91
C TRP A 144 8.64 -4.81 -5.14
N LEU A 145 8.55 -5.83 -6.00
CA LEU A 145 7.39 -6.73 -6.03
C LEU A 145 7.66 -8.06 -5.31
N ARG A 146 8.00 -8.00 -4.01
CA ARG A 146 8.12 -9.19 -3.14
C ARG A 146 7.43 -9.05 -1.78
N LEU A 147 6.35 -8.27 -1.68
CA LEU A 147 5.53 -8.26 -0.46
C LEU A 147 4.26 -9.09 -0.57
N VAL A 148 3.48 -9.02 -1.66
CA VAL A 148 2.22 -9.79 -1.71
C VAL A 148 2.49 -11.27 -2.02
N LEU A 149 3.30 -11.59 -3.04
CA LEU A 149 3.50 -12.99 -3.46
C LEU A 149 4.55 -13.76 -2.64
N ARG A 150 5.62 -13.13 -2.12
CA ARG A 150 6.63 -13.85 -1.33
C ARG A 150 6.21 -14.11 0.12
N LEU A 151 5.31 -13.27 0.66
CA LEU A 151 4.61 -13.60 1.91
C LEU A 151 3.61 -14.75 1.69
N MET A 152 2.93 -14.80 0.53
CA MET A 152 2.07 -15.94 0.17
C MET A 152 2.83 -17.24 -0.11
N MET A 153 4.01 -17.20 -0.74
CA MET A 153 4.71 -18.42 -1.19
C MET A 153 5.79 -18.96 -0.24
N LYS A 154 6.42 -18.13 0.61
CA LYS A 154 7.52 -18.61 1.49
C LYS A 154 7.04 -19.22 2.81
N TYR A 155 5.78 -18.97 3.20
CA TYR A 155 5.21 -19.49 4.43
C TYR A 155 3.97 -20.33 4.15
N ARG A 156 4.19 -21.62 3.86
CA ARG A 156 3.12 -22.63 3.72
C ARG A 156 2.37 -22.91 5.04
N SER A 157 2.71 -22.22 6.14
CA SER A 157 2.10 -22.37 7.46
C SER A 157 2.10 -21.08 8.29
N ILE A 158 2.10 -19.91 7.63
CA ILE A 158 1.65 -18.67 8.26
C ILE A 158 0.41 -18.25 7.51
N TYR A 159 -0.74 -18.39 8.17
CA TYR A 159 -1.98 -17.71 7.81
C TYR A 159 -1.74 -16.20 7.87
N VAL A 160 -1.12 -15.64 6.83
CA VAL A 160 -1.25 -14.22 6.52
C VAL A 160 -2.66 -14.07 5.98
N ASN A 161 -3.62 -13.85 6.87
CA ASN A 161 -5.02 -13.79 6.53
C ASN A 161 -5.26 -12.48 5.75
N PHE A 162 -5.07 -12.58 4.45
CA PHE A 162 -5.34 -11.58 3.44
C PHE A 162 -6.86 -11.63 3.14
N SER A 163 -7.71 -11.30 4.11
CA SER A 163 -9.16 -11.20 3.87
C SER A 163 -9.56 -9.90 3.14
N MET A 164 -8.62 -9.09 2.68
CA MET A 164 -8.89 -7.86 1.93
C MET A 164 -8.94 -8.00 0.41
N VAL A 165 -8.91 -9.23 -0.14
CA VAL A 165 -9.27 -9.49 -1.55
C VAL A 165 -10.54 -10.34 -1.70
N ASN A 166 -11.14 -10.84 -0.62
CA ASN A 166 -12.39 -11.62 -0.66
C ASN A 166 -13.67 -10.81 -0.42
N ILE A 167 -13.66 -9.48 -0.54
CA ILE A 167 -14.91 -8.69 -0.51
C ILE A 167 -15.64 -8.65 -1.88
N LEU A 168 -15.03 -9.13 -2.97
CA LEU A 168 -15.73 -9.26 -4.26
C LEU A 168 -16.11 -10.70 -4.63
N TYR A 169 -15.66 -11.70 -3.88
CA TYR A 169 -16.05 -13.09 -4.05
C TYR A 169 -15.98 -13.76 -2.68
N TRP A 170 -17.10 -13.89 -1.96
CA TRP A 170 -17.37 -15.12 -1.22
C TRP A 170 -18.85 -15.24 -0.85
N ASP A 171 -19.35 -16.42 -1.22
CA ASP A 171 -20.71 -16.91 -1.23
C ASP A 171 -21.31 -17.05 0.18
N GLN A 172 -22.63 -16.91 0.23
CA GLN A 172 -23.48 -17.22 1.37
C GLN A 172 -23.18 -18.63 1.86
N ARG A 173 -22.86 -18.78 3.15
CA ARG A 173 -23.40 -19.83 4.05
C ARG A 173 -22.56 -19.93 5.33
N TRP A 174 -23.29 -20.14 6.44
CA TRP A 174 -22.87 -20.58 7.78
C TRP A 174 -22.30 -19.53 8.74
N ALA A 175 -22.52 -19.57 10.05
CA ALA A 175 -23.63 -19.98 10.92
C ALA A 175 -23.11 -19.76 12.35
N VAL A 176 -23.89 -19.06 13.16
CA VAL A 176 -24.16 -19.25 14.60
C VAL A 176 -23.16 -20.11 15.40
N GLY A 177 -22.56 -19.55 16.46
CA GLY A 177 -22.01 -20.41 17.53
C GLY A 177 -21.08 -19.80 18.58
N LYS A 178 -21.68 -19.23 19.64
CA LYS A 178 -21.34 -19.33 21.08
C LYS A 178 -19.96 -18.90 21.63
N SER A 179 -20.04 -17.85 22.47
CA SER A 179 -19.62 -17.78 23.90
C SER A 179 -18.16 -18.03 24.30
N CYS A 180 -17.51 -16.96 24.78
CA CYS A 180 -16.92 -17.00 26.13
C CYS A 180 -16.95 -15.63 26.80
N MET A 181 -17.53 -15.65 28.00
CA MET A 181 -17.74 -14.58 28.96
C MET A 181 -16.46 -14.39 29.79
N ASN A 182 -16.25 -13.17 30.27
CA ASN A 182 -15.29 -12.75 31.30
C ASN A 182 -13.82 -12.58 30.88
N CYS A 183 -13.45 -11.33 30.59
CA CYS A 183 -12.37 -10.69 31.35
C CYS A 183 -12.48 -9.17 31.23
N TRP A 184 -12.45 -8.51 32.38
CA TRP A 184 -12.73 -7.10 32.56
C TRP A 184 -11.54 -6.21 32.15
N ILE A 185 -11.93 -5.03 31.70
CA ILE A 185 -11.17 -3.86 31.25
C ILE A 185 -10.18 -3.37 32.33
N LEU A 186 -8.91 -3.20 31.94
CA LEU A 186 -8.09 -2.01 32.20
C LEU A 186 -7.29 -1.69 30.94
#